data_AF-A0A927J364-F1
#
_entry.id   AF-A0A927J364-F1
#
_cell.length_a   1.000
_cell.length_b   1.000
_cell.length_c   1.000
_cell.angle_alpha   90.00
_cell.angle_beta   90.00
_cell.angle_gamma   90.00
#
_symmetry.space_group_name_H-M   'P 1'
#
loop_
_entity.id
_entity.type
_entity.pdbx_description
1 polymer ?
#
loop_
_entity_poly.entity_id
_entity_poly.type
_entity_poly.pdbx_seq_one_letter_code
_entity_poly.pdbx_strand_id
1 'polypeptide(L)'
;MRARSLAVFCAIAVAVVVGVVAALLGSTTVALAVLVALLGGVAALAVQTYRRTGAAVAHARTTEGEARGLRKELARQHDVNLSATDQLRRQVARTDKSVARLQSDLNATMLSSIVRPLDEVSAKLAGLDSDLRHLRKRVESVRNLAQEARPGKLLTQVQALEQLRDKFDVSGPLPDVGGWALDPTALLWLIDEIEQRRPEHVVECGSGTSTFWIAMALRQNGRGQVISLDHLEEFAVRTRSVLERHGLTEVAEVRHAPLIATQTPRGEFQWYGVNPATVGPIDLLVVDGPPEATGPLARYPALPLLHGSLTADARVLVDDVHRDDEKQAIEHWLEELPRLRRGGYKNDSSEVLTYG
;
A
#
# COMPACT_ATOMS: atom_id res chain seq x y z
N MET A 1 -66.40 -22.82 61.39
CA MET A 1 -67.87 -22.95 61.59
C MET A 1 -68.26 -23.70 62.86
N ARG A 2 -67.58 -24.78 63.26
CA ARG A 2 -67.96 -25.63 64.42
C ARG A 2 -67.93 -24.95 65.82
N ALA A 3 -67.13 -23.89 66.01
CA ALA A 3 -67.02 -23.18 67.30
C ALA A 3 -68.20 -22.22 67.58
N ARG A 4 -68.83 -21.66 66.54
CA ARG A 4 -70.00 -20.77 66.69
C ARG A 4 -71.27 -21.55 67.05
N SER A 5 -71.44 -22.76 66.50
CA SER A 5 -72.56 -23.66 66.78
C SER A 5 -72.56 -24.20 68.21
N LEU A 6 -71.38 -24.42 68.80
CA LEU A 6 -71.25 -24.89 70.18
C LEU A 6 -71.58 -23.78 71.20
N ALA A 7 -71.17 -22.54 70.91
CA ALA A 7 -71.47 -21.37 71.74
C ALA A 7 -72.98 -21.06 71.77
N VAL A 8 -73.67 -21.20 70.63
CA VAL A 8 -75.14 -21.03 70.54
C VAL A 8 -75.86 -22.10 71.36
N PHE A 9 -75.40 -23.36 71.31
CA PHE A 9 -76.00 -24.45 72.10
C PHE A 9 -75.82 -24.23 73.61
N CYS A 10 -74.63 -23.81 74.05
CA CYS A 10 -74.39 -23.48 75.46
C CYS A 10 -75.21 -22.26 75.91
N ALA A 11 -75.38 -21.25 75.07
CA ALA A 11 -76.19 -20.07 75.40
C ALA A 11 -77.67 -20.43 75.57
N ILE A 12 -78.22 -21.30 74.70
CA ILE A 12 -79.59 -21.80 74.81
C ILE A 12 -79.76 -22.64 76.08
N ALA A 13 -78.81 -23.53 76.39
CA ALA A 13 -78.86 -24.35 77.60
C ALA A 13 -78.82 -23.50 78.89
N VAL A 14 -77.97 -22.47 78.92
CA VAL A 14 -77.89 -21.53 80.05
C VAL A 14 -79.19 -20.71 80.17
N ALA A 15 -79.77 -20.25 79.05
CA ALA A 15 -81.05 -19.54 79.07
C ALA A 15 -82.20 -20.41 79.61
N VAL A 16 -82.24 -21.69 79.26
CA VAL A 16 -83.23 -22.65 79.78
C VAL A 16 -83.05 -22.87 81.29
N VAL A 17 -81.82 -23.05 81.75
CA VAL A 17 -81.53 -23.22 83.19
C VAL A 17 -81.88 -21.96 83.98
N VAL A 18 -81.56 -20.78 83.47
CA VAL A 18 -81.93 -19.50 84.10
C VAL A 18 -83.46 -19.32 84.13
N GLY A 19 -84.18 -19.72 83.08
CA GLY A 19 -85.64 -19.70 83.04
C GLY A 19 -86.30 -20.64 84.07
N VAL A 20 -85.75 -21.83 84.27
CA VAL A 20 -86.25 -22.79 85.28
C VAL A 20 -85.96 -22.31 86.71
N VAL A 21 -84.77 -21.73 86.94
CA VAL A 21 -84.40 -21.17 88.26
C VAL A 21 -85.21 -19.91 88.58
N ALA A 22 -85.54 -19.10 87.58
CA ALA A 22 -86.41 -17.92 87.70
C ALA A 22 -87.87 -18.26 88.07
N ALA A 23 -88.35 -19.46 87.69
CA ALA A 23 -89.69 -19.92 88.02
C ALA A 23 -89.81 -20.44 89.47
N LEU A 24 -88.69 -20.80 90.11
CA LEU A 24 -88.64 -21.38 91.45
C LEU A 24 -88.22 -20.38 92.54
N LEU A 25 -87.63 -19.24 92.18
CA LEU A 25 -87.09 -18.24 93.11
C LEU A 25 -87.45 -16.81 92.62
N GLY A 26 -88.02 -15.97 93.49
CA GLY A 26 -88.61 -14.67 93.13
C GLY A 26 -87.72 -13.71 92.30
N SER A 27 -88.40 -12.83 91.55
CA SER A 27 -87.91 -12.03 90.41
C SER A 27 -86.63 -11.20 90.62
N THR A 28 -86.27 -10.86 91.86
CA THR A 28 -85.08 -10.07 92.19
C THR A 28 -83.78 -10.84 92.05
N THR A 29 -83.80 -12.17 92.25
CA THR A 29 -82.60 -13.02 92.18
C THR A 29 -82.10 -13.21 90.75
N VAL A 30 -83.03 -13.25 89.78
CA VAL A 30 -82.74 -13.45 88.35
C VAL A 30 -82.06 -12.23 87.74
N ALA A 31 -82.52 -11.03 88.08
CA ALA A 31 -81.93 -9.78 87.61
C ALA A 31 -80.47 -9.62 88.07
N LEU A 32 -80.18 -10.01 89.32
CA LEU A 32 -78.82 -10.00 89.86
C LEU A 32 -77.90 -10.99 89.13
N ALA A 33 -78.41 -12.19 88.81
CA ALA A 33 -77.66 -13.21 88.08
C ALA A 33 -77.29 -12.75 86.65
N VAL A 34 -78.22 -12.10 85.95
CA VAL A 34 -77.98 -11.55 84.60
C VAL A 34 -76.95 -10.41 84.64
N LEU A 35 -77.02 -9.53 85.64
CA LEU A 35 -76.06 -8.45 85.81
C LEU A 35 -74.64 -8.99 86.05
N VAL A 36 -74.49 -10.01 86.91
CA VAL A 36 -73.21 -10.67 87.18
C VAL A 36 -72.66 -11.34 85.91
N ALA A 37 -73.52 -11.98 85.12
CA ALA A 37 -73.11 -12.59 83.85
C ALA A 37 -72.65 -11.54 82.82
N LEU A 38 -73.34 -10.40 82.72
CA LEU A 38 -72.96 -9.29 81.84
C LEU A 38 -71.63 -8.67 82.27
N LEU A 39 -71.43 -8.42 83.56
CA LEU A 39 -70.16 -7.93 84.11
C LEU A 39 -69.01 -8.92 83.86
N GLY A 40 -69.28 -10.22 84.02
CA GLY A 40 -68.32 -11.28 83.67
C GLY A 40 -67.97 -11.30 82.18
N GLY A 41 -68.96 -11.08 81.30
CA GLY A 41 -68.77 -10.98 79.86
C GLY A 41 -67.92 -9.77 79.44
N VAL A 42 -68.18 -8.59 80.03
CA VAL A 42 -67.39 -7.37 79.79
C VAL A 42 -65.95 -7.55 80.30
N ALA A 43 -65.77 -8.13 81.49
CA ALA A 43 -64.45 -8.44 82.03
C ALA A 43 -63.68 -9.44 81.13
N ALA A 44 -64.35 -10.47 80.61
CA ALA A 44 -63.74 -11.41 79.67
C ALA A 44 -63.33 -10.74 78.36
N LEU A 45 -64.15 -9.83 77.82
CA LEU A 45 -63.84 -9.06 76.62
C LEU A 45 -62.65 -8.11 76.86
N ALA A 46 -62.58 -7.48 78.03
CA ALA A 46 -61.46 -6.62 78.44
C ALA A 46 -60.15 -7.42 78.58
N VAL A 47 -60.19 -8.61 79.17
CA VAL A 47 -59.02 -9.51 79.26
C VAL A 47 -58.61 -10.00 77.87
N GLN A 48 -59.56 -10.34 77.00
CA GLN A 48 -59.27 -10.80 75.66
C GLN A 48 -58.66 -9.71 74.77
N THR A 49 -59.16 -8.47 74.88
CA THR A 49 -58.59 -7.32 74.17
C THR A 49 -57.20 -6.98 74.71
N TYR A 50 -56.99 -6.98 76.03
CA TYR A 50 -55.68 -6.79 76.65
C TYR A 50 -54.66 -7.87 76.22
N ARG A 51 -55.08 -9.13 76.13
CA ARG A 51 -54.22 -10.22 75.62
C ARG A 51 -53.88 -10.05 74.13
N ARG A 52 -54.84 -9.63 73.30
CA ARG A 52 -54.61 -9.40 71.87
C ARG A 52 -53.69 -8.21 71.61
N THR A 53 -53.87 -7.10 72.33
CA THR A 53 -52.98 -5.93 72.22
C THR A 53 -51.59 -6.25 72.74
N GLY A 54 -51.47 -6.99 73.85
CA GLY A 54 -50.19 -7.50 74.35
C GLY A 54 -49.46 -8.39 73.35
N ALA A 55 -50.16 -9.32 72.69
CA ALA A 55 -49.59 -10.18 71.66
C ALA A 55 -49.16 -9.38 70.40
N ALA A 56 -49.95 -8.38 69.98
CA ALA A 56 -49.61 -7.52 68.86
C ALA A 56 -48.36 -6.65 69.14
N VAL A 57 -48.25 -6.09 70.35
CA VAL A 57 -47.07 -5.32 70.78
C VAL A 57 -45.84 -6.22 70.89
N ALA A 58 -45.98 -7.45 71.37
CA ALA A 58 -44.89 -8.42 71.39
C ALA A 58 -44.40 -8.74 69.98
N HIS A 59 -45.31 -9.00 69.02
CA HIS A 59 -44.94 -9.22 67.61
C HIS A 59 -44.29 -8.00 66.95
N ALA A 60 -44.77 -6.78 67.24
CA ALA A 60 -44.16 -5.56 66.72
C ALA A 60 -42.73 -5.36 67.25
N ARG A 61 -42.47 -5.71 68.52
CA ARG A 61 -41.11 -5.65 69.09
C ARG A 61 -40.17 -6.69 68.48
N THR A 62 -40.65 -7.90 68.19
CA THR A 62 -39.84 -8.93 67.53
C THR A 62 -39.49 -8.53 66.11
N THR A 63 -40.45 -8.03 65.32
CA THR A 63 -40.20 -7.60 63.94
C THR A 63 -39.30 -6.36 63.88
N GLU A 64 -39.42 -5.44 64.84
CA GLU A 64 -38.51 -4.30 64.94
C GLU A 64 -37.08 -4.75 65.33
N GLY A 65 -36.95 -5.75 66.19
CA GLY A 65 -35.67 -6.38 66.53
C GLY A 65 -35.00 -7.04 65.32
N GLU A 66 -35.75 -7.82 64.55
CA GLU A 66 -35.30 -8.45 63.30
C GLU A 66 -34.90 -7.40 62.25
N ALA A 67 -35.72 -6.35 62.07
CA ALA A 67 -35.42 -5.25 61.16
C ALA A 67 -34.15 -4.47 61.55
N ARG A 68 -33.91 -4.27 62.85
CA ARG A 68 -32.66 -3.67 63.35
C ARG A 68 -31.46 -4.59 63.10
N GLY A 69 -31.62 -5.91 63.25
CA GLY A 69 -30.59 -6.90 62.93
C GLY A 69 -30.20 -6.87 61.44
N LEU A 70 -31.20 -6.92 60.56
CA LEU A 70 -30.99 -6.85 59.10
C LEU A 70 -30.32 -5.54 58.67
N ARG A 71 -30.71 -4.40 59.25
CA ARG A 71 -30.06 -3.10 58.97
C ARG A 71 -28.59 -3.07 59.37
N LYS A 72 -28.24 -3.67 60.52
CA LYS A 72 -26.84 -3.77 60.95
C LYS A 72 -26.02 -4.65 60.01
N GLU A 73 -26.57 -5.78 59.57
CA GLU A 73 -25.86 -6.66 58.63
C GLU A 73 -25.71 -6.01 57.24
N LEU A 74 -26.74 -5.32 56.76
CA LEU A 74 -26.67 -4.56 55.50
C LEU A 74 -25.60 -3.45 55.57
N ALA A 75 -25.51 -2.72 56.69
CA ALA A 75 -24.46 -1.72 56.90
C ALA A 75 -23.06 -2.36 56.91
N ARG A 76 -22.91 -3.51 57.57
CA ARG A 76 -21.64 -4.27 57.58
C ARG A 76 -21.23 -4.74 56.18
N GLN A 77 -22.18 -5.26 55.40
CA GLN A 77 -21.93 -5.65 54.01
C GLN A 77 -21.58 -4.44 53.13
N HIS A 78 -22.21 -3.29 53.36
CA HIS A 78 -21.91 -2.07 52.63
C HIS A 78 -20.48 -1.59 52.89
N ASP A 79 -20.02 -1.59 54.15
CA ASP A 79 -18.64 -1.22 54.50
C ASP A 79 -17.62 -2.19 53.89
N VAL A 80 -17.91 -3.50 53.91
CA VAL A 80 -17.05 -4.50 53.27
C VAL A 80 -16.98 -4.26 51.74
N ASN A 81 -18.10 -4.00 51.09
CA ASN A 81 -18.14 -3.70 49.66
C ASN A 81 -17.41 -2.39 49.30
N LEU A 82 -17.54 -1.35 50.13
CA LEU A 82 -16.78 -0.10 49.97
C LEU A 82 -15.28 -0.35 50.07
N SER A 83 -14.84 -1.14 51.06
CA SER A 83 -13.42 -1.46 51.20
C SER A 83 -12.87 -2.27 50.01
N ALA A 84 -13.65 -3.21 49.49
CA ALA A 84 -13.29 -4.01 48.32
C ALA A 84 -13.23 -3.16 47.04
N THR A 85 -14.20 -2.26 46.84
CA THR A 85 -14.19 -1.35 45.68
C THR A 85 -13.02 -0.38 45.71
N ASP A 86 -12.62 0.12 46.89
CA ASP A 86 -11.42 0.95 47.03
C ASP A 86 -10.13 0.17 46.76
N GLN A 87 -10.05 -1.10 47.18
CA GLN A 87 -8.91 -1.97 46.86
C GLN A 87 -8.81 -2.22 45.35
N LEU A 88 -9.93 -2.52 44.69
CA LEU A 88 -10.02 -2.67 43.24
C LEU A 88 -9.58 -1.40 42.50
N ARG A 89 -10.05 -0.22 42.92
CA ARG A 89 -9.61 1.07 42.34
C ARG A 89 -8.10 1.28 42.45
N ARG A 90 -7.51 0.96 43.60
CA ARG A 90 -6.05 1.06 43.78
C ARG A 90 -5.29 0.06 42.92
N GLN A 91 -5.81 -1.15 42.72
CA GLN A 91 -5.22 -2.13 41.81
C GLN A 91 -5.29 -1.66 40.36
N VAL A 92 -6.44 -1.18 39.89
CA VAL A 92 -6.61 -0.60 38.54
C VAL A 92 -5.61 0.54 38.31
N ALA A 93 -5.51 1.49 39.25
CA ALA A 93 -4.57 2.60 39.13
C ALA A 93 -3.08 2.17 39.10
N ARG A 94 -2.73 1.04 39.73
CA ARG A 94 -1.39 0.45 39.63
C ARG A 94 -1.17 -0.20 38.27
N THR A 95 -2.16 -0.94 37.78
CA THR A 95 -2.13 -1.59 36.47
C THR A 95 -2.01 -0.54 35.36
N ASP A 96 -2.78 0.56 35.41
CA ASP A 96 -2.70 1.65 34.43
C ASP A 96 -1.30 2.28 34.38
N LYS A 97 -0.68 2.51 35.55
CA LYS A 97 0.70 3.01 35.62
C LYS A 97 1.70 2.02 35.02
N SER A 98 1.52 0.72 35.25
CA SER A 98 2.37 -0.31 34.66
C SER A 98 2.18 -0.40 33.15
N VAL A 99 0.94 -0.31 32.65
CA VAL A 99 0.63 -0.28 31.21
C VAL A 99 1.25 0.95 30.54
N ALA A 100 1.12 2.13 31.14
CA ALA A 100 1.72 3.36 30.62
C ALA A 100 3.25 3.28 30.54
N ARG A 101 3.90 2.66 31.55
CA ARG A 101 5.34 2.40 31.52
C ARG A 101 5.72 1.41 30.42
N LEU A 102 5.02 0.28 30.32
CA LEU A 102 5.26 -0.71 29.27
C LEU A 102 5.07 -0.13 27.87
N GLN A 103 4.07 0.73 27.66
CA GLN A 103 3.87 1.45 26.40
C GLN A 103 5.03 2.40 26.09
N SER A 104 5.52 3.15 27.09
CA SER A 104 6.68 4.02 26.93
C SER A 104 7.95 3.23 26.59
N ASP A 105 8.19 2.12 27.29
CA ASP A 105 9.36 1.26 27.07
C ASP A 105 9.29 0.58 25.69
N LEU A 106 8.10 0.12 25.27
CA LEU A 106 7.88 -0.45 23.94
C LEU A 106 8.13 0.59 22.84
N ASN A 107 7.64 1.82 23.00
CA ASN A 107 7.86 2.90 22.04
C ASN A 107 9.34 3.28 21.95
N ALA A 108 10.03 3.39 23.09
CA ALA A 108 11.46 3.66 23.13
C ALA A 108 12.28 2.56 22.45
N THR A 109 11.95 1.30 22.73
CA THR A 109 12.60 0.12 22.12
C THR A 109 12.34 0.05 20.62
N MET A 110 11.10 0.27 20.16
CA MET A 110 10.75 0.33 18.73
C MET A 110 11.58 1.37 17.98
N LEU A 111 11.70 2.58 18.53
CA LEU A 111 12.48 3.67 17.93
C LEU A 111 13.99 3.34 17.89
N SER A 112 14.54 2.76 18.96
CA SER A 112 15.98 2.48 19.04
C SER A 112 16.41 1.23 18.29
N SER A 113 15.59 0.18 18.30
CA SER A 113 15.98 -1.16 17.88
C SER A 113 15.46 -1.56 16.50
N ILE A 114 14.47 -0.84 15.96
CA ILE A 114 13.89 -1.16 14.63
C ILE A 114 14.04 0.03 13.68
N VAL A 115 13.60 1.23 14.07
CA VAL A 115 13.58 2.40 13.16
C VAL A 115 14.99 2.85 12.78
N ARG A 116 15.88 3.08 13.76
CA ARG A 116 17.26 3.52 13.47
C ARG A 116 18.07 2.54 12.63
N PRO A 117 18.07 1.22 12.92
CA PRO A 117 18.73 0.24 12.06
C PRO A 117 18.15 0.20 10.64
N LEU A 118 16.85 0.39 10.46
CA LEU A 118 16.22 0.45 9.14
C LEU A 118 16.68 1.68 8.34
N ASP A 119 16.81 2.84 8.97
CA ASP A 119 17.34 4.05 8.33
C ASP A 119 18.82 3.86 7.93
N GLU A 120 19.62 3.23 8.79
CA GLU A 120 21.02 2.90 8.46
C GLU A 120 21.13 1.88 7.32
N VAL A 121 20.25 0.87 7.28
CA VAL A 121 20.18 -0.10 6.18
C VAL A 121 19.73 0.59 4.90
N SER A 122 18.74 1.49 4.95
CA SER A 122 18.27 2.26 3.80
C SER A 122 19.36 3.17 3.23
N ALA A 123 20.09 3.88 4.10
CA ALA A 123 21.22 4.71 3.70
C ALA A 123 22.38 3.89 3.10
N LYS A 124 22.68 2.71 3.67
CA LYS A 124 23.67 1.77 3.10
C LYS A 124 23.21 1.20 1.77
N LEU A 125 21.92 0.91 1.59
CA LEU A 125 21.35 0.46 0.31
C LEU A 125 21.44 1.55 -0.76
N ALA A 126 21.15 2.80 -0.41
CA ALA A 126 21.31 3.94 -1.33
C ALA A 126 22.78 4.17 -1.71
N GLY A 127 23.70 4.01 -0.75
CA GLY A 127 25.15 4.03 -1.01
C GLY A 127 25.58 2.89 -1.94
N LEU A 128 25.14 1.67 -1.66
CA LEU A 128 25.44 0.48 -2.47
C LEU A 128 24.90 0.61 -3.90
N ASP A 129 23.72 1.18 -4.08
CA ASP A 129 23.13 1.44 -5.40
C ASP A 129 23.96 2.48 -6.20
N SER A 130 24.48 3.51 -5.52
CA SER A 130 25.42 4.45 -6.13
C SER A 130 26.74 3.79 -6.51
N ASP A 131 27.29 2.94 -5.62
CA ASP A 131 28.52 2.19 -5.87
C ASP A 131 28.34 1.19 -7.01
N LEU A 132 27.19 0.51 -7.08
CA LEU A 132 26.82 -0.39 -8.18
C LEU A 132 26.71 0.35 -9.51
N ARG A 133 26.14 1.56 -9.54
CA ARG A 133 26.16 2.41 -10.75
C ARG A 133 27.58 2.75 -11.19
N HIS A 134 28.45 3.11 -10.25
CA HIS A 134 29.86 3.41 -10.54
C HIS A 134 30.65 2.17 -10.95
N LEU A 135 30.41 1.03 -10.32
CA LEU A 135 31.02 -0.25 -10.68
C LEU A 135 30.57 -0.69 -12.06
N ARG A 136 29.27 -0.57 -12.37
CA ARG A 136 28.73 -0.89 -13.68
C ARG A 136 29.35 0.00 -14.75
N LYS A 137 29.42 1.32 -14.54
CA LYS A 137 30.18 2.24 -15.42
C LYS A 137 31.63 1.79 -15.62
N ARG A 138 32.32 1.35 -14.57
CA ARG A 138 33.71 0.87 -14.67
C ARG A 138 33.83 -0.48 -15.37
N VAL A 139 32.90 -1.40 -15.15
CA VAL A 139 32.84 -2.71 -15.83
C VAL A 139 32.51 -2.52 -17.31
N GLU A 140 31.57 -1.63 -17.64
CA GLU A 140 31.28 -1.18 -19.01
C GLU A 140 32.55 -0.61 -19.65
N SER A 141 33.23 0.31 -18.95
CA SER A 141 34.47 0.93 -19.43
C SER A 141 35.58 -0.10 -19.67
N VAL A 142 35.74 -1.08 -18.78
CA VAL A 142 36.73 -2.16 -18.91
C VAL A 142 36.34 -3.13 -20.02
N ARG A 143 35.05 -3.43 -20.19
CA ARG A 143 34.53 -4.28 -21.26
C ARG A 143 34.72 -3.60 -22.62
N ASN A 144 34.46 -2.30 -22.72
CA ASN A 144 34.69 -1.49 -23.90
C ASN A 144 36.19 -1.45 -24.23
N LEU A 145 37.05 -1.17 -23.25
CA LEU A 145 38.51 -1.25 -23.41
C LEU A 145 38.99 -2.64 -23.86
N ALA A 146 38.41 -3.73 -23.32
CA ALA A 146 38.76 -5.09 -23.69
C ALA A 146 38.27 -5.48 -25.10
N GLN A 147 37.13 -4.94 -25.55
CA GLN A 147 36.63 -5.12 -26.90
C GLN A 147 37.37 -4.23 -27.93
N GLU A 148 37.84 -3.05 -27.52
CA GLU A 148 38.62 -2.09 -28.32
C GLU A 148 40.10 -2.50 -28.46
N ALA A 149 40.62 -3.36 -27.59
CA ALA A 149 42.02 -3.81 -27.58
C ALA A 149 42.45 -4.67 -28.79
N ARG A 150 41.62 -4.80 -29.83
CA ARG A 150 42.05 -5.34 -31.14
C ARG A 150 42.60 -4.19 -31.98
N PRO A 151 43.91 -4.17 -32.33
CA PRO A 151 44.53 -3.04 -33.03
C PRO A 151 43.80 -2.64 -34.33
N GLY A 152 43.24 -3.61 -35.05
CA GLY A 152 42.45 -3.36 -36.25
C GLY A 152 41.11 -2.67 -35.99
N LYS A 153 40.42 -2.99 -34.88
CA LYS A 153 39.11 -2.41 -34.55
C LYS A 153 39.22 -0.93 -34.18
N LEU A 154 40.20 -0.59 -33.34
CA LEU A 154 40.47 0.80 -32.97
C LEU A 154 40.84 1.64 -34.21
N LEU A 155 41.69 1.11 -35.10
CA LEU A 155 42.06 1.80 -36.33
C LEU A 155 40.84 2.07 -37.23
N THR A 156 39.96 1.07 -37.41
CA THR A 156 38.72 1.22 -38.19
C THR A 156 37.77 2.25 -37.55
N GLN A 157 37.66 2.28 -36.22
CA GLN A 157 36.82 3.27 -35.51
C GLN A 157 37.38 4.68 -35.64
N VAL A 158 38.70 4.87 -35.53
CA VAL A 158 39.34 6.17 -35.77
C VAL A 158 39.14 6.60 -37.22
N GLN A 159 39.33 5.70 -38.19
CA GLN A 159 39.09 5.99 -39.60
C GLN A 159 37.62 6.36 -39.87
N ALA A 160 36.66 5.74 -39.17
CA ALA A 160 35.25 6.09 -39.30
C ALA A 160 34.96 7.48 -38.71
N LEU A 161 35.55 7.82 -37.57
CA LEU A 161 35.40 9.15 -36.96
C LEU A 161 36.02 10.25 -37.83
N GLU A 162 37.20 10.00 -38.41
CA GLU A 162 37.85 10.93 -39.35
C GLU A 162 36.95 11.17 -40.58
N GLN A 163 36.34 10.12 -41.15
CA GLN A 163 35.40 10.25 -42.26
C GLN A 163 34.15 11.05 -41.87
N LEU A 164 33.60 10.84 -40.67
CA LEU A 164 32.46 11.62 -40.18
C LEU A 164 32.84 13.11 -40.01
N ARG A 165 34.02 13.40 -39.45
CA ARG A 165 34.49 14.77 -39.30
C ARG A 165 34.71 15.45 -40.65
N ASP A 166 35.27 14.75 -41.62
CA ASP A 166 35.54 15.32 -42.95
C ASP A 166 34.24 15.54 -43.75
N LYS A 167 33.18 14.78 -43.45
CA LYS A 167 31.88 14.87 -44.11
C LYS A 167 31.04 16.06 -43.64
N PHE A 168 31.17 16.45 -42.37
CA PHE A 168 30.33 17.48 -41.76
C PHE A 168 31.15 18.66 -41.25
N ASP A 169 30.79 19.87 -41.69
CA ASP A 169 31.33 21.09 -41.11
C ASP A 169 30.67 21.35 -39.75
N VAL A 170 31.39 21.03 -38.67
CA VAL A 170 30.91 21.19 -37.30
C VAL A 170 31.56 22.42 -36.68
N SER A 171 30.76 23.48 -36.48
CA SER A 171 31.19 24.70 -35.79
C SER A 171 31.02 24.55 -34.29
N GLY A 172 31.95 23.84 -33.64
CA GLY A 172 32.04 23.78 -32.18
C GLY A 172 32.45 22.41 -31.63
N PRO A 173 32.53 22.27 -30.29
CA PRO A 173 32.84 20.99 -29.67
C PRO A 173 31.83 19.91 -30.06
N LEU A 174 32.36 18.76 -30.46
CA LEU A 174 31.57 17.55 -30.70
C LEU A 174 30.95 17.05 -29.38
N PRO A 175 29.81 16.35 -29.44
CA PRO A 175 29.28 15.65 -28.26
C PRO A 175 30.29 14.63 -27.74
N ASP A 176 30.30 14.44 -26.42
CA ASP A 176 31.14 13.40 -25.80
C ASP A 176 30.78 12.04 -26.41
N VAL A 177 31.79 11.35 -26.94
CA VAL A 177 31.74 9.90 -27.21
C VAL A 177 31.78 9.15 -25.88
N GLY A 178 30.71 9.27 -25.09
CA GLY A 178 30.56 8.52 -23.85
C GLY A 178 30.49 7.02 -24.12
N GLY A 179 30.75 6.19 -23.10
CA GLY A 179 30.79 4.71 -23.24
C GLY A 179 29.46 4.01 -23.57
N TRP A 180 28.42 4.78 -23.92
CA TRP A 180 27.08 4.32 -24.31
C TRP A 180 26.69 4.77 -25.72
N ALA A 181 27.60 5.40 -26.47
CA ALA A 181 27.32 5.83 -27.83
C ALA A 181 27.50 4.65 -28.80
N LEU A 182 26.65 4.62 -29.83
CA LEU A 182 26.82 3.78 -31.01
C LEU A 182 28.28 3.82 -31.49
N ASP A 183 28.84 2.65 -31.79
CA ASP A 183 30.24 2.57 -32.22
C ASP A 183 30.47 3.34 -33.53
N PRO A 184 31.65 3.97 -33.74
CA PRO A 184 31.88 4.82 -34.92
C PRO A 184 31.64 4.14 -36.27
N THR A 185 31.81 2.82 -36.37
CA THR A 185 31.59 2.10 -37.65
C THR A 185 30.11 1.88 -37.94
N ALA A 186 29.31 1.54 -36.92
CA ALA A 186 27.86 1.49 -37.04
C ALA A 186 27.28 2.88 -37.29
N LEU A 187 27.83 3.90 -36.64
CA LEU A 187 27.46 5.29 -36.88
C LEU A 187 27.76 5.73 -38.32
N LEU A 188 28.95 5.44 -38.84
CA LEU A 188 29.27 5.77 -40.24
C LEU A 188 28.32 5.07 -41.23
N TRP A 189 28.00 3.80 -41.00
CA TRP A 189 27.01 3.08 -41.82
C TRP A 189 25.63 3.73 -41.73
N LEU A 190 25.17 4.10 -40.53
CA LEU A 190 23.89 4.74 -40.30
C LEU A 190 23.77 6.06 -41.08
N ILE A 191 24.85 6.86 -41.08
CA ILE A 191 24.90 8.12 -41.83
C ILE A 191 24.86 7.87 -43.34
N ASP A 192 25.63 6.91 -43.84
CA ASP A 192 25.60 6.52 -45.26
C ASP A 192 24.19 6.05 -45.68
N GLU A 193 23.50 5.27 -44.84
CA GLU A 193 22.13 4.83 -45.08
C GLU A 193 21.14 6.02 -45.14
N ILE A 194 21.27 7.00 -44.24
CA ILE A 194 20.43 8.22 -44.24
C ILE A 194 20.67 9.04 -45.51
N GLU A 195 21.91 9.16 -45.96
CA GLU A 195 22.23 9.95 -47.16
C GLU A 195 21.74 9.29 -48.44
N GLN A 196 21.89 7.97 -48.54
CA GLN A 196 21.47 7.23 -49.72
C GLN A 196 19.94 7.08 -49.80
N ARG A 197 19.29 6.73 -48.69
CA ARG A 197 17.83 6.50 -48.67
C ARG A 197 17.01 7.76 -48.48
N ARG A 198 17.61 8.80 -47.89
CA ARG A 198 16.95 10.08 -47.61
C ARG A 198 15.61 9.90 -46.88
N PRO A 199 15.60 9.20 -45.72
CA PRO A 199 14.39 8.95 -44.95
C PRO A 199 13.74 10.29 -44.54
N GLU A 200 12.42 10.32 -44.48
CA GLU A 200 11.69 11.50 -44.01
C GLU A 200 11.53 11.47 -42.49
N HIS A 201 11.36 10.29 -41.91
CA HIS A 201 11.14 10.14 -40.48
C HIS A 201 12.07 9.10 -39.87
N VAL A 202 12.97 9.58 -39.01
CA VAL A 202 13.85 8.74 -38.20
C VAL A 202 13.36 8.75 -36.76
N VAL A 203 13.25 7.58 -36.15
CA VAL A 203 12.97 7.45 -34.71
C VAL A 203 14.13 6.74 -34.04
N GLU A 204 14.55 7.24 -32.89
CA GLU A 204 15.63 6.68 -32.11
C GLU A 204 15.17 6.40 -30.68
N CYS A 205 15.48 5.20 -30.19
CA CYS A 205 15.28 4.81 -28.79
C CYS A 205 16.63 4.96 -28.07
N GLY A 206 16.78 5.97 -27.22
CA GLY A 206 18.04 6.35 -26.57
C GLY A 206 18.66 7.58 -27.24
N SER A 207 18.65 8.75 -26.58
CA SER A 207 19.20 9.97 -27.18
C SER A 207 20.69 10.14 -26.88
N GLY A 208 21.42 10.84 -27.74
CA GLY A 208 22.82 11.16 -27.49
C GLY A 208 23.61 11.57 -28.72
N THR A 209 24.81 11.01 -28.84
CA THR A 209 25.75 11.33 -29.92
C THR A 209 25.23 10.90 -31.28
N SER A 210 24.58 9.73 -31.38
CA SER A 210 23.91 9.27 -32.60
C SER A 210 22.82 10.25 -33.05
N THR A 211 22.00 10.77 -32.13
CA THR A 211 21.01 11.82 -32.44
C THR A 211 21.62 13.01 -33.17
N PHE A 212 22.76 13.51 -32.67
CA PHE A 212 23.46 14.64 -33.27
C PHE A 212 23.89 14.34 -34.72
N TRP A 213 24.51 13.19 -34.96
CA TRP A 213 24.99 12.84 -36.30
C TRP A 213 23.84 12.54 -37.27
N ILE A 214 22.78 11.86 -36.83
CA ILE A 214 21.56 11.66 -37.61
C ILE A 214 21.00 13.03 -38.05
N ALA A 215 20.88 13.97 -37.11
CA ALA A 215 20.41 15.32 -37.39
C ALA A 215 21.30 16.08 -38.40
N MET A 216 22.62 15.92 -38.30
CA MET A 216 23.57 16.50 -39.26
C MET A 216 23.37 15.94 -40.67
N ALA A 217 23.18 14.62 -40.82
CA ALA A 217 22.93 13.97 -42.10
C ALA A 217 21.60 14.39 -42.72
N LEU A 218 20.52 14.46 -41.92
CA LEU A 218 19.21 14.93 -42.38
C LEU A 218 19.27 16.41 -42.82
N ARG A 219 19.95 17.27 -42.05
CA ARG A 219 20.18 18.67 -42.43
C ARG A 219 20.94 18.78 -43.75
N GLN A 220 22.01 18.00 -43.93
CA GLN A 220 22.78 17.97 -45.18
C GLN A 220 21.95 17.48 -46.37
N ASN A 221 21.06 16.51 -46.13
CA ASN A 221 20.07 16.08 -47.11
C ASN A 221 19.08 17.18 -47.47
N GLY A 222 18.87 18.18 -46.60
CA GLY A 222 17.87 19.23 -46.76
C GLY A 222 16.43 18.72 -46.58
N ARG A 223 16.25 17.54 -45.98
CA ARG A 223 14.94 16.94 -45.68
C ARG A 223 15.03 15.91 -44.56
N GLY A 224 13.86 15.61 -44.01
CA GLY A 224 13.67 14.61 -42.97
C GLY A 224 13.97 15.15 -41.57
N GLN A 225 13.51 14.40 -40.58
CA GLN A 225 13.55 14.77 -39.17
C GLN A 225 13.76 13.54 -38.29
N VAL A 226 14.41 13.75 -37.14
CA VAL A 226 14.64 12.70 -36.13
C VAL A 226 13.89 13.01 -34.84
N ILE A 227 13.20 12.00 -34.30
CA ILE A 227 12.65 12.02 -32.95
C ILE A 227 13.41 11.00 -32.10
N SER A 228 14.13 11.48 -31.09
CA SER A 228 14.86 10.61 -30.16
C SER A 228 14.15 10.57 -28.81
N LEU A 229 13.94 9.36 -28.29
CA LEU A 229 13.33 9.11 -27.00
C LEU A 229 14.42 8.92 -25.95
N ASP A 230 14.28 9.59 -24.80
CA ASP A 230 15.17 9.37 -23.66
C ASP A 230 14.38 9.21 -22.37
N HIS A 231 14.75 8.24 -21.55
CA HIS A 231 14.04 7.91 -20.32
C HIS A 231 14.52 8.72 -19.11
N LEU A 232 15.68 9.37 -19.23
CA LEU A 232 16.27 10.18 -18.19
C LEU A 232 16.31 11.64 -18.64
N GLU A 233 15.65 12.51 -17.89
CA GLU A 233 15.58 13.94 -18.19
C GLU A 233 16.96 14.59 -18.33
N GLU A 234 17.94 14.17 -17.52
CA GLU A 234 19.31 14.66 -17.59
C GLU A 234 19.93 14.45 -18.98
N PHE A 235 19.78 13.25 -19.55
CA PHE A 235 20.31 12.92 -20.87
C PHE A 235 19.51 13.62 -21.97
N ALA A 236 18.18 13.68 -21.86
CA ALA A 236 17.34 14.43 -22.79
C ALA A 236 17.78 15.91 -22.87
N VAL A 237 17.96 16.57 -21.72
CA VAL A 237 18.40 17.98 -21.63
C VAL A 237 19.80 18.15 -22.20
N ARG A 238 20.71 17.21 -21.91
CA ARG A 238 22.08 17.23 -22.44
C ARG A 238 22.09 17.15 -23.96
N THR A 239 21.34 16.22 -24.54
CA THR A 239 21.25 16.04 -26.00
C THR A 239 20.62 17.27 -26.66
N ARG A 240 19.52 17.81 -26.12
CA ARG A 240 18.91 19.06 -26.62
C ARG A 240 19.91 20.22 -26.62
N SER A 241 20.69 20.35 -25.56
CA SER A 241 21.70 21.42 -25.45
C SER A 241 22.79 21.29 -26.53
N VAL A 242 23.16 20.07 -26.92
CA VAL A 242 24.08 19.83 -28.05
C VAL A 242 23.41 20.26 -29.35
N LEU A 243 22.18 19.82 -29.60
CA LEU A 243 21.45 20.14 -30.83
C LEU A 243 21.23 21.65 -31.01
N GLU A 244 20.89 22.36 -29.94
CA GLU A 244 20.69 23.81 -29.93
C GLU A 244 21.99 24.55 -30.29
N ARG A 245 23.12 24.18 -29.67
CA ARG A 245 24.43 24.80 -29.97
C ARG A 245 24.85 24.65 -31.42
N HIS A 246 24.39 23.59 -32.10
CA HIS A 246 24.72 23.28 -33.48
C HIS A 246 23.63 23.70 -34.49
N GLY A 247 22.57 24.36 -34.02
CA GLY A 247 21.46 24.81 -34.86
C GLY A 247 20.68 23.66 -35.52
N LEU A 248 20.48 22.57 -34.78
CA LEU A 248 19.82 21.34 -35.28
C LEU A 248 18.40 21.16 -34.76
N THR A 249 17.85 22.12 -34.01
CA THR A 249 16.52 22.02 -33.39
C THR A 249 15.37 22.00 -34.40
N GLU A 250 15.60 22.41 -35.65
CA GLU A 250 14.59 22.32 -36.73
C GLU A 250 14.48 20.91 -37.34
N VAL A 251 15.52 20.08 -37.19
CA VAL A 251 15.59 18.73 -37.78
C VAL A 251 15.56 17.63 -36.72
N ALA A 252 15.73 17.96 -35.44
CA ALA A 252 15.84 17.00 -34.36
C ALA A 252 15.00 17.40 -33.15
N GLU A 253 14.15 16.48 -32.71
CA GLU A 253 13.35 16.57 -31.50
C GLU A 253 13.80 15.49 -30.50
N VAL A 254 14.12 15.88 -29.27
CA VAL A 254 14.39 14.92 -28.19
C VAL A 254 13.23 14.94 -27.20
N ARG A 255 12.56 13.81 -27.02
CA ARG A 255 11.43 13.66 -26.10
C ARG A 255 11.89 12.94 -24.84
N HIS A 256 11.62 13.55 -23.69
CA HIS A 256 11.74 12.86 -22.42
C HIS A 256 10.53 11.93 -22.26
N ALA A 257 10.78 10.63 -22.23
CA ALA A 257 9.79 9.56 -22.14
C ALA A 257 10.21 8.58 -21.03
N PRO A 258 9.88 8.87 -19.76
CA PRO A 258 10.19 7.99 -18.63
C PRO A 258 9.76 6.55 -18.88
N LEU A 259 10.50 5.58 -18.34
CA LEU A 259 10.10 4.18 -18.45
C LEU A 259 8.86 3.91 -17.62
N ILE A 260 7.88 3.26 -18.24
CA ILE A 260 6.65 2.80 -17.61
C ILE A 260 6.45 1.31 -17.88
N ALA A 261 5.75 0.66 -16.97
CA ALA A 261 5.28 -0.71 -17.16
C ALA A 261 4.38 -0.78 -18.41
N THR A 262 4.79 -1.57 -19.39
CA THR A 262 4.15 -1.66 -20.70
C THR A 262 3.92 -3.11 -21.07
N GLN A 263 2.68 -3.44 -21.44
CA GLN A 263 2.30 -4.78 -21.87
C GLN A 263 2.76 -5.06 -23.30
N THR A 264 3.39 -6.22 -23.49
CA THR A 264 3.82 -6.76 -24.79
C THR A 264 3.29 -8.20 -24.95
N PRO A 265 3.43 -8.82 -26.15
CA PRO A 265 3.08 -10.22 -26.35
C PRO A 265 3.80 -11.21 -25.43
N ARG A 266 4.99 -10.84 -24.91
CA ARG A 266 5.81 -11.68 -24.02
C ARG A 266 5.76 -11.28 -22.55
N GLY A 267 4.83 -10.39 -22.17
CA GLY A 267 4.66 -9.95 -20.78
C GLY A 267 4.86 -8.45 -20.61
N GLU A 268 5.00 -8.04 -19.36
CA GLU A 268 5.21 -6.65 -18.97
C GLU A 268 6.71 -6.31 -18.97
N PHE A 269 7.06 -5.18 -19.59
CA PHE A 269 8.43 -4.66 -19.67
C PHE A 269 8.45 -3.18 -19.29
N GLN A 270 9.62 -2.67 -18.87
CA GLN A 270 9.83 -1.23 -18.70
C GLN A 270 10.18 -0.62 -20.05
N TRP A 271 9.32 0.26 -20.56
CA TRP A 271 9.50 0.88 -21.88
C TRP A 271 9.18 2.38 -21.85
N TYR A 272 9.71 3.13 -22.81
CA TYR A 272 9.45 4.56 -22.97
C TYR A 272 7.95 4.86 -22.96
N GLY A 273 7.52 5.73 -22.05
CA GLY A 273 6.15 6.24 -21.96
C GLY A 273 5.80 7.17 -23.12
N VAL A 274 5.77 6.63 -24.33
CA VAL A 274 5.48 7.34 -25.57
C VAL A 274 4.22 6.78 -26.22
N ASN A 275 3.39 7.64 -26.80
CA ASN A 275 2.31 7.21 -27.66
C ASN A 275 2.86 7.01 -29.09
N PRO A 276 2.83 5.78 -29.66
CA PRO A 276 3.32 5.53 -31.02
C PRO A 276 2.66 6.43 -32.09
N ALA A 277 1.41 6.82 -31.90
CA ALA A 277 0.74 7.73 -32.84
C ALA A 277 1.38 9.12 -32.91
N THR A 278 2.14 9.51 -31.88
CA THR A 278 2.81 10.83 -31.81
C THR A 278 4.20 10.83 -32.43
N VAL A 279 4.82 9.66 -32.67
CA VAL A 279 6.12 9.60 -33.36
C VAL A 279 5.96 9.64 -34.89
N GLY A 280 4.77 9.32 -35.41
CA GLY A 280 4.47 9.38 -36.84
C GLY A 280 5.00 8.15 -37.60
N PRO A 281 4.97 8.19 -38.95
CA PRO A 281 5.57 7.15 -39.78
C PRO A 281 7.07 7.02 -39.48
N ILE A 282 7.65 5.83 -39.67
CA ILE A 282 9.05 5.56 -39.36
C ILE A 282 9.70 4.88 -40.57
N ASP A 283 10.61 5.60 -41.25
CA ASP A 283 11.41 5.07 -42.36
C ASP A 283 12.68 4.38 -41.86
N LEU A 284 13.20 4.87 -40.73
CA LEU A 284 14.39 4.34 -40.08
C LEU A 284 14.20 4.38 -38.56
N LEU A 285 14.29 3.21 -37.93
CA LEU A 285 14.25 3.04 -36.48
C LEU A 285 15.65 2.67 -35.98
N VAL A 286 16.16 3.40 -34.98
CA VAL A 286 17.40 3.08 -34.26
C VAL A 286 17.04 2.62 -32.86
N VAL A 287 17.43 1.39 -32.51
CA VAL A 287 17.15 0.77 -31.21
C VAL A 287 18.44 0.66 -30.41
N ASP A 288 18.76 1.71 -29.65
CA ASP A 288 19.95 1.81 -28.78
C ASP A 288 19.57 1.97 -27.28
N GLY A 289 18.30 1.76 -26.95
CA GLY A 289 17.83 1.92 -25.58
C GLY A 289 16.46 1.28 -25.35
N PRO A 290 16.03 1.18 -24.07
CA PRO A 290 16.74 1.62 -22.88
C PRO A 290 17.93 0.69 -22.53
N PRO A 291 18.82 1.09 -21.58
CA PRO A 291 19.99 0.29 -21.22
C PRO A 291 19.61 -1.10 -20.65
N GLU A 292 20.44 -2.12 -20.86
CA GLU A 292 20.27 -3.48 -20.28
C GLU A 292 20.01 -3.46 -18.76
N ALA A 293 20.49 -2.44 -18.06
CA ALA A 293 20.26 -2.24 -16.64
C ALA A 293 18.78 -2.08 -16.24
N THR A 294 17.90 -1.74 -17.18
CA THR A 294 16.49 -1.46 -16.91
C THR A 294 15.63 -2.72 -16.88
N GLY A 295 16.17 -3.88 -17.30
CA GLY A 295 15.50 -5.17 -17.19
C GLY A 295 15.95 -6.17 -18.27
N PRO A 296 15.62 -7.46 -18.10
CA PRO A 296 15.86 -8.46 -19.14
C PRO A 296 15.08 -8.12 -20.40
N LEU A 297 15.70 -8.31 -21.57
CA LEU A 297 15.16 -7.97 -22.88
C LEU A 297 14.63 -6.51 -22.95
N ALA A 298 15.35 -5.58 -22.31
CA ALA A 298 14.95 -4.16 -22.21
C ALA A 298 14.54 -3.53 -23.55
N ARG A 299 15.21 -3.93 -24.64
CA ARG A 299 14.96 -3.41 -25.99
C ARG A 299 13.84 -4.13 -26.74
N TYR A 300 13.41 -5.33 -26.30
CA TYR A 300 12.36 -6.13 -26.97
C TYR A 300 11.06 -5.34 -27.26
N PRO A 301 10.55 -4.45 -26.40
CA PRO A 301 9.29 -3.75 -26.67
C PRO A 301 9.34 -2.80 -27.89
N ALA A 302 10.51 -2.45 -28.42
CA ALA A 302 10.66 -1.54 -29.55
C ALA A 302 9.77 -1.92 -30.74
N LEU A 303 9.91 -3.15 -31.26
CA LEU A 303 9.11 -3.56 -32.42
C LEU A 303 7.66 -3.88 -32.07
N PRO A 304 7.30 -4.64 -31.02
CA PRO A 304 5.91 -4.85 -30.62
C PRO A 304 5.10 -3.57 -30.48
N LEU A 305 5.73 -2.45 -30.09
CA LEU A 305 5.03 -1.17 -29.89
C LEU A 305 5.12 -0.22 -31.09
N LEU A 306 6.21 -0.25 -31.86
CA LEU A 306 6.44 0.70 -32.97
C LEU A 306 6.24 0.11 -34.36
N HIS A 307 6.11 -1.22 -34.52
CA HIS A 307 6.01 -1.85 -35.85
C HIS A 307 4.81 -1.32 -36.66
N GLY A 308 3.73 -0.92 -36.00
CA GLY A 308 2.55 -0.34 -36.66
C GLY A 308 2.79 1.03 -37.30
N SER A 309 3.90 1.69 -36.95
CA SER A 309 4.31 2.98 -37.49
C SER A 309 5.41 2.86 -38.55
N LEU A 310 6.01 1.67 -38.73
CA LEU A 310 7.03 1.44 -39.75
C LEU A 310 6.43 1.56 -41.16
N THR A 311 7.10 2.32 -42.03
CA THR A 311 6.73 2.42 -43.44
C THR A 311 7.12 1.17 -44.22
N ALA A 312 6.64 1.03 -45.45
CA ALA A 312 7.11 -0.03 -46.33
C ALA A 312 8.61 0.17 -46.61
N ASP A 313 9.38 -0.91 -46.54
CA ASP A 313 10.84 -0.93 -46.69
C ASP A 313 11.62 -0.19 -45.58
N ALA A 314 10.99 0.06 -44.43
CA ALA A 314 11.64 0.67 -43.28
C ALA A 314 12.84 -0.15 -42.80
N ARG A 315 13.87 0.56 -42.33
CA ARG A 315 15.09 -0.02 -41.77
C ARG A 315 15.04 0.03 -40.24
N VAL A 316 15.53 -1.02 -39.60
CA VAL A 316 15.67 -1.07 -38.13
C VAL A 316 17.12 -1.39 -37.81
N LEU A 317 17.88 -0.41 -37.31
CA LEU A 317 19.21 -0.62 -36.77
C LEU A 317 19.08 -0.98 -35.29
N VAL A 318 19.66 -2.10 -34.88
CA VAL A 318 19.67 -2.59 -33.50
C VAL A 318 21.10 -2.54 -33.00
N ASP A 319 21.34 -1.87 -31.87
CA ASP A 319 22.66 -1.82 -31.25
C ASP A 319 22.84 -2.86 -30.12
N ASP A 320 24.07 -3.04 -29.66
CA ASP A 320 24.56 -4.07 -28.73
C ASP A 320 24.18 -5.53 -29.06
N VAL A 321 24.08 -5.92 -30.33
CA VAL A 321 23.76 -7.29 -30.76
C VAL A 321 24.81 -8.35 -30.37
N HIS A 322 25.89 -7.91 -29.72
CA HIS A 322 26.85 -8.79 -29.08
C HIS A 322 26.32 -9.39 -27.75
N ARG A 323 25.37 -8.71 -27.09
CA ARG A 323 24.68 -9.18 -25.89
C ARG A 323 23.62 -10.23 -26.24
N ASP A 324 23.32 -11.12 -25.29
CA ASP A 324 22.42 -12.24 -25.56
C ASP A 324 20.94 -11.81 -25.56
N ASP A 325 20.59 -10.81 -24.75
CA ASP A 325 19.25 -10.22 -24.71
C ASP A 325 18.87 -9.60 -26.06
N GLU A 326 19.75 -8.81 -26.67
CA GLU A 326 19.52 -8.21 -27.99
C GLU A 326 19.38 -9.26 -29.10
N LYS A 327 20.21 -10.32 -29.08
CA LYS A 327 20.06 -11.44 -30.02
C LYS A 327 18.71 -12.12 -29.86
N GLN A 328 18.32 -12.39 -28.61
CA GLN A 328 17.03 -13.03 -28.31
C GLN A 328 15.85 -12.14 -28.71
N ALA A 329 15.94 -10.83 -28.48
CA ALA A 329 14.93 -9.86 -28.92
C ALA A 329 14.77 -9.88 -30.45
N ILE A 330 15.88 -9.91 -31.21
CA ILE A 330 15.85 -10.01 -32.67
C ILE A 330 15.15 -11.30 -33.13
N GLU A 331 15.47 -12.45 -32.53
CA GLU A 331 14.80 -13.71 -32.89
C GLU A 331 13.30 -13.64 -32.59
N HIS A 332 12.90 -13.12 -31.44
CA HIS A 332 11.49 -12.93 -31.10
C HIS A 332 10.77 -12.02 -32.10
N TRP A 333 11.41 -10.92 -32.54
CA TRP A 333 10.83 -10.06 -33.56
C TRP A 333 10.68 -10.75 -34.91
N LEU A 334 11.68 -11.53 -35.34
CA LEU A 334 11.62 -12.29 -36.60
C LEU A 334 10.55 -13.39 -36.57
N GLU A 335 10.30 -14.00 -35.41
CA GLU A 335 9.22 -14.97 -35.18
C GLU A 335 7.84 -14.29 -35.22
N GLU A 336 7.70 -13.12 -34.59
CA GLU A 336 6.40 -12.45 -34.37
C GLU A 336 5.96 -11.55 -35.52
N LEU A 337 6.91 -11.05 -36.32
CA LEU A 337 6.64 -10.09 -37.40
C LEU A 337 7.01 -10.71 -38.76
N PRO A 338 6.06 -11.31 -39.49
CA PRO A 338 6.32 -11.98 -40.77
C PRO A 338 6.87 -11.08 -41.89
N ARG A 339 6.75 -9.76 -41.75
CA ARG A 339 7.29 -8.75 -42.67
C ARG A 339 8.72 -8.35 -42.35
N LEU A 340 9.25 -8.78 -41.20
CA LEU A 340 10.60 -8.46 -40.78
C LEU A 340 11.59 -9.49 -41.36
N ARG A 341 12.74 -9.00 -41.82
CA ARG A 341 13.85 -9.80 -42.38
C ARG A 341 15.18 -9.19 -41.96
N ARG A 342 16.25 -9.96 -41.95
CA ARG A 342 17.62 -9.40 -41.78
C ARG A 342 18.01 -8.56 -43.00
N GLY A 343 18.59 -7.40 -42.77
CA GLY A 343 18.82 -6.32 -43.74
C GLY A 343 20.23 -6.24 -44.34
N GLY A 344 21.02 -7.30 -44.24
CA GLY A 344 22.32 -7.42 -44.94
C GLY A 344 23.50 -6.74 -44.25
N TYR A 345 23.29 -5.74 -43.39
CA TYR A 345 24.34 -5.17 -42.55
C TYR A 345 24.37 -5.82 -41.17
N LYS A 346 25.57 -6.24 -40.75
CA LYS A 346 25.89 -6.71 -39.40
C LYS A 346 27.36 -6.49 -39.13
N ASN A 347 27.69 -5.82 -38.04
CA ASN A 347 29.05 -5.76 -37.50
C ASN A 347 29.10 -6.46 -36.12
N ASP A 348 30.15 -6.24 -35.34
CA ASP A 348 30.31 -6.83 -34.01
C ASP A 348 29.26 -6.33 -33.00
N SER A 349 28.76 -5.09 -33.16
CA SER A 349 27.93 -4.38 -32.18
C SER A 349 26.49 -4.16 -32.63
N SER A 350 26.21 -4.13 -33.93
CA SER A 350 24.92 -3.72 -34.48
C SER A 350 24.48 -4.60 -35.66
N GLU A 351 23.18 -4.76 -35.83
CA GLU A 351 22.54 -5.50 -36.93
C GLU A 351 21.38 -4.71 -37.50
N VAL A 352 21.17 -4.80 -38.81
CA VAL A 352 20.06 -4.12 -39.48
C VAL A 352 19.00 -5.12 -39.89
N LEU A 353 17.74 -4.76 -39.68
CA LEU A 353 16.57 -5.46 -40.15
C LEU A 353 15.82 -4.60 -41.19
N THR A 354 15.01 -5.27 -42.00
CA THR A 354 14.17 -4.67 -43.05
C THR A 354 12.73 -5.04 -42.78
N TYR A 355 11.84 -4.08 -42.89
CA TYR A 355 10.40 -4.29 -42.80
C TYR A 355 9.76 -4.17 -44.19
N GLY A 356 9.31 -5.30 -44.75
CA GLY A 356 8.80 -5.43 -46.13
C GLY A 356 7.51 -6.20 -46.21
#